data_AF-A0A2M7MEG0-F1
#
_entry.id   AF-A0A2M7MEG0-F1
#
_cell.length_a   1.000
_cell.length_b   1.000
_cell.length_c   1.000
_cell.angle_alpha   90.00
_cell.angle_beta   90.00
_cell.angle_gamma   90.00
#
_symmetry.space_group_name_H-M   'P 1'
#
loop_
_entity.id
_entity.type
_entity.pdbx_description
1 polymer ?
#
loop_
_entity_poly.entity_id
_entity_poly.type
_entity_poly.pdbx_seq_one_letter_code
_entity_poly.pdbx_strand_id
1 'polypeptide(L)'
;YHPFIIIILTIIGIIFFLSLDKSSQKTEISNKNIEILEQEINDMSIQTSELDEKIIEANTDKFKEKVIRNELLLQKPGEIIIQLSSAESQKINFESSQVEVEKPLDSWLDLIF
;
A
#
# COMPACT_ATOMS: atom_id res chain seq x y z
N TYR A 1 -37.37 -61.76 27.46
CA TYR A 1 -36.37 -61.33 26.47
C TYR A 1 -37.00 -60.25 25.60
N HIS A 2 -36.44 -59.03 25.58
CA HIS A 2 -37.01 -57.87 24.89
C HIS A 2 -36.24 -57.55 23.60
N PRO A 3 -36.37 -58.35 22.53
CA PRO A 3 -35.71 -58.07 21.25
C PRO A 3 -36.12 -56.71 20.66
N PHE A 4 -37.35 -56.27 20.93
CA PHE A 4 -37.84 -54.95 20.53
C PHE A 4 -37.05 -53.79 21.15
N ILE A 5 -36.63 -53.90 22.41
CA ILE A 5 -35.85 -52.85 23.08
C ILE A 5 -34.47 -52.72 22.42
N ILE A 6 -33.85 -53.85 22.07
CA ILE A 6 -32.55 -53.87 21.39
C ILE A 6 -32.66 -53.21 20.00
N ILE A 7 -33.72 -53.49 19.25
CA ILE A 7 -33.96 -52.87 17.94
C ILE A 7 -34.14 -51.36 18.08
N ILE A 8 -34.95 -50.91 19.03
CA ILE A 8 -35.19 -49.48 19.30
C ILE A 8 -33.89 -48.77 19.70
N LEU A 9 -33.08 -49.38 20.56
CA LEU A 9 -31.81 -48.82 21.00
C LEU A 9 -30.76 -48.79 19.88
N THR A 10 -30.83 -49.74 18.94
CA THR A 10 -29.97 -49.72 17.75
C THR A 10 -30.35 -48.58 16.80
N ILE A 11 -31.65 -48.37 16.57
CA ILE A 11 -32.16 -47.27 15.74
C ILE A 11 -31.80 -45.91 16.36
N ILE A 12 -31.96 -45.76 17.68
CA ILE A 12 -31.59 -44.51 18.36
C ILE A 12 -30.08 -44.26 18.23
N GLY A 13 -29.24 -45.29 18.39
CA GLY A 13 -27.79 -45.18 18.24
C GLY A 13 -27.37 -44.73 16.84
N ILE A 14 -28.01 -45.26 15.80
CA ILE A 14 -27.77 -44.86 14.40
C ILE A 14 -28.15 -43.39 14.18
N ILE A 15 -29.31 -42.96 14.68
CA ILE A 15 -29.76 -41.56 14.56
C ILE A 15 -28.79 -40.61 15.27
N PHE A 16 -28.34 -40.97 16.49
CA PHE A 16 -27.35 -40.18 17.23
C PHE A 16 -26.02 -40.10 16.50
N PHE A 17 -25.53 -41.20 15.92
CA PHE A 17 -24.28 -41.22 15.17
C PHE A 17 -24.33 -40.32 13.93
N LEU A 18 -25.43 -40.40 13.17
CA LEU A 18 -25.64 -39.53 12.00
C LEU A 18 -25.81 -38.05 12.40
N SER A 19 -26.43 -37.77 13.54
CA SER A 19 -26.61 -36.41 14.04
C SER A 19 -25.29 -35.77 14.47
N LEU A 20 -24.39 -36.55 15.06
CA LEU A 20 -23.06 -36.06 15.48
C LEU A 20 -22.19 -35.70 14.28
N ASP A 21 -22.16 -36.54 13.25
CA ASP A 21 -21.36 -36.31 12.04
C ASP A 21 -21.77 -35.00 11.33
N LYS A 22 -23.09 -34.77 11.19
CA LYS A 22 -23.61 -33.55 10.58
C LYS A 22 -23.36 -32.29 11.42
N SER A 23 -23.35 -32.44 12.75
CA SER A 23 -23.08 -31.32 13.67
C SER A 23 -21.63 -30.87 13.59
N SER A 24 -20.66 -31.79 13.49
CA SER A 24 -19.24 -31.46 13.41
C SER A 24 -18.89 -30.69 12.14
N GLN A 25 -19.43 -31.10 10.99
CA GLN A 25 -19.16 -30.41 9.71
C GLN A 25 -19.69 -28.97 9.71
N LYS A 26 -20.87 -28.74 10.30
CA LYS A 26 -21.45 -27.39 10.38
C LYS A 26 -20.62 -26.47 11.30
N THR A 27 -20.12 -26.99 12.41
CA THR A 27 -19.27 -26.24 13.32
C THR A 27 -17.92 -25.91 12.69
N GLU A 28 -17.30 -26.85 11.96
CA GLU A 28 -16.02 -26.61 11.30
C GLU A 28 -16.12 -25.51 10.22
N ILE A 29 -17.15 -25.56 9.37
CA ILE A 29 -17.38 -24.54 8.34
C ILE A 29 -17.65 -23.18 8.99
N SER A 30 -18.45 -23.14 10.07
CA SER A 30 -18.74 -21.90 10.78
C SER A 30 -17.47 -21.29 11.39
N ASN A 31 -16.61 -22.11 11.98
CA ASN A 31 -15.35 -21.65 12.57
C ASN A 31 -14.39 -21.11 11.50
N LYS A 32 -14.26 -21.80 10.36
CA LYS A 32 -13.46 -21.32 9.22
C LYS A 32 -13.96 -19.98 8.69
N ASN A 33 -15.27 -19.80 8.59
CA ASN A 33 -15.85 -18.52 8.15
C ASN A 33 -15.58 -17.40 9.16
N ILE A 34 -15.65 -17.69 10.46
CA ILE A 34 -15.32 -16.73 11.51
C ILE A 34 -13.84 -16.34 11.42
N GLU A 35 -12.93 -17.30 11.25
CA GLU A 35 -11.49 -17.06 11.10
C GLU A 35 -11.18 -16.17 9.89
N ILE A 36 -11.82 -16.43 8.74
CA ILE A 36 -11.67 -15.60 7.54
C ILE A 36 -12.17 -14.17 7.79
N LEU A 37 -13.33 -14.03 8.44
CA LEU A 37 -13.90 -12.71 8.76
C LEU A 37 -13.02 -11.94 9.75
N GLU A 38 -12.48 -12.60 10.77
CA GLU A 38 -11.55 -11.99 11.72
C GLU A 38 -10.25 -11.54 11.03
N GLN A 39 -9.73 -12.34 10.11
CA GLN A 39 -8.57 -11.95 9.30
C GLN A 39 -8.87 -10.74 8.42
N GLU A 40 -10.02 -10.71 7.74
CA GLU A 40 -10.42 -9.59 6.88
C GLU A 40 -10.60 -8.29 7.68
N ILE A 41 -11.17 -8.37 8.89
CA ILE A 41 -11.28 -7.22 9.80
C ILE A 41 -9.90 -6.70 10.19
N ASN A 42 -8.96 -7.59 10.53
CA ASN A 42 -7.61 -7.21 10.89
C ASN A 42 -6.87 -6.54 9.72
N ASP A 43 -6.95 -7.13 8.53
CA ASP A 43 -6.32 -6.59 7.32
C ASP A 43 -6.89 -5.21 6.95
N MET A 44 -8.21 -5.04 7.09
CA MET A 44 -8.87 -3.74 6.87
C MET A 44 -8.45 -2.69 7.92
N SER A 45 -8.27 -3.11 9.17
CA SER A 45 -7.80 -2.23 10.25
C SER A 45 -6.38 -1.74 9.98
N ILE A 46 -5.48 -2.63 9.53
CA ILE A 46 -4.10 -2.26 9.17
C ILE A 46 -4.11 -1.27 8.02
N GLN A 47 -4.85 -1.55 6.94
CA GLN A 47 -4.95 -0.66 5.79
C GLN A 47 -5.49 0.73 6.17
N THR A 48 -6.49 0.79 7.06
CA THR A 48 -7.03 2.05 7.55
C THR A 48 -5.97 2.85 8.32
N SER A 49 -5.23 2.19 9.21
CA SER A 49 -4.15 2.83 9.97
C SER A 49 -3.04 3.36 9.06
N GLU A 50 -2.62 2.59 8.06
CA GLU A 50 -1.62 3.04 7.08
C GLU A 50 -2.12 4.24 6.26
N LEU A 51 -3.40 4.26 5.93
CA LEU A 51 -3.99 5.35 5.15
C LEU A 51 -4.08 6.63 6.00
N ASP A 52 -4.44 6.51 7.27
CA ASP A 52 -4.45 7.62 8.21
C ASP A 52 -3.04 8.19 8.40
N GLU A 53 -2.02 7.35 8.52
CA GLU A 53 -0.61 7.80 8.57
C GLU A 53 -0.21 8.56 7.30
N LYS A 54 -0.60 8.07 6.12
CA LYS A 54 -0.35 8.76 4.85
C LYS A 54 -1.08 10.10 4.76
N ILE A 55 -2.30 10.20 5.28
CA ILE A 55 -3.05 11.46 5.35
C ILE A 55 -2.35 12.45 6.28
N ILE A 56 -1.87 11.99 7.44
CA ILE A 56 -1.10 12.81 8.36
C ILE A 56 0.18 13.31 7.69
N GLU A 57 0.94 12.41 7.04
CA GLU A 57 2.15 12.77 6.30
C GLU A 57 1.86 13.80 5.20
N ALA A 58 0.83 13.57 4.39
CA ALA A 58 0.43 14.46 3.30
C ALA A 58 0.04 15.86 3.79
N ASN A 59 -0.50 15.96 5.00
CA ASN A 59 -0.88 17.23 5.60
C ASN A 59 0.29 18.02 6.21
N THR A 60 1.46 17.38 6.39
CA THR A 60 2.65 18.06 6.92
C THR A 60 3.15 19.14 5.96
N ASP A 61 3.66 20.24 6.51
CA ASP A 61 4.19 21.35 5.72
C ASP A 61 5.39 20.92 4.86
N LYS A 62 6.18 19.96 5.35
CA LYS A 62 7.29 19.35 4.60
C LYS A 62 6.81 18.62 3.35
N PHE A 63 5.69 17.90 3.43
CA PHE A 63 5.14 17.21 2.27
C PHE A 63 4.56 18.21 1.26
N LYS A 64 3.85 19.24 1.73
CA LYS A 64 3.37 20.33 0.87
C LYS A 64 4.52 21.06 0.16
N GLU A 65 5.58 21.39 0.89
CA GLU A 65 6.81 21.98 0.33
C GLU A 65 7.43 21.04 -0.73
N LYS A 66 7.53 19.74 -0.42
CA LYS A 66 8.05 18.74 -1.36
C LYS A 66 7.23 18.68 -2.65
N VAL A 67 5.90 18.71 -2.57
CA VAL A 67 5.00 18.73 -3.74
C VAL A 67 5.25 19.98 -4.56
N ILE A 68 5.19 21.17 -3.95
CA ILE A 68 5.41 22.45 -4.64
C ILE A 68 6.79 22.47 -5.31
N ARG A 69 7.82 21.99 -4.62
CA ARG A 69 9.18 21.93 -5.13
C ARG A 69 9.30 21.01 -6.34
N ASN A 70 8.63 19.86 -6.31
CA ASN A 70 8.60 18.93 -7.43
C ASN A 70 7.85 19.51 -8.63
N GLU A 71 6.68 20.15 -8.42
CA GLU A 71 5.88 20.79 -9.48
C GLU A 71 6.63 21.94 -10.15
N LEU A 72 7.38 22.72 -9.36
CA LEU A 72 8.14 23.87 -9.86
C LEU A 72 9.58 23.50 -10.27
N LEU A 73 9.96 22.22 -10.20
CA LEU A 73 11.31 21.72 -10.46
C LEU A 73 12.41 22.49 -9.69
N LEU A 74 12.08 22.96 -8.49
CA LEU A 74 12.97 23.77 -7.67
C LEU A 74 13.97 22.87 -6.93
N GLN A 75 15.21 23.32 -6.82
CA GLN A 75 16.27 22.62 -6.09
C GLN A 75 16.50 23.26 -4.73
N LYS A 76 16.77 22.45 -3.71
CA LYS A 76 17.22 22.96 -2.41
C LYS A 76 18.69 23.39 -2.53
N PRO A 77 19.13 24.44 -1.81
CA PRO A 77 20.53 24.84 -1.82
C PRO A 77 21.41 23.68 -1.35
N GLY A 78 22.37 23.26 -2.19
CA GLY A 78 23.27 22.13 -1.95
C GLY A 78 22.78 20.76 -2.45
N GLU A 79 21.66 20.71 -3.18
CA GLU A 79 21.15 19.47 -3.78
C GLU A 79 21.96 19.07 -5.03
N ILE A 80 22.47 17.83 -5.06
CA ILE A 80 23.23 17.29 -6.19
C ILE A 80 22.31 16.34 -6.97
N ILE A 81 21.99 16.71 -8.22
CA ILE A 81 21.21 15.85 -9.13
C ILE A 81 22.14 14.83 -9.76
N ILE A 82 21.94 13.55 -9.45
CA ILE A 82 22.67 12.44 -10.05
C ILE A 82 21.80 11.86 -11.16
N GLN A 83 22.14 12.16 -12.41
CA GLN A 83 21.47 11.58 -13.56
C GLN A 83 22.01 10.16 -13.81
N LEU A 84 21.21 9.14 -13.50
CA LEU A 84 21.56 7.75 -13.76
C LEU A 84 21.39 7.48 -15.26
N SER A 85 22.47 7.65 -16.03
CA SER A 85 22.52 7.29 -17.45
C SER A 85 22.46 5.77 -17.59
N SER A 86 21.29 5.24 -17.94
CA SER A 86 21.22 3.94 -18.59
C SER A 86 21.67 4.13 -20.04
N ALA A 87 22.98 4.03 -20.27
CA ALA A 87 23.64 3.98 -21.58
C ALA A 87 23.45 5.22 -22.49
N GLU A 88 24.10 6.32 -22.15
CA GLU A 88 25.05 7.08 -23.00
C GLU A 88 25.39 8.40 -22.29
N SER A 89 26.57 8.44 -21.70
CA SER A 89 27.15 9.62 -21.10
C SER A 89 27.75 10.50 -22.19
N GLN A 90 26.97 11.48 -22.68
CA GLN A 90 27.58 12.66 -23.27
C GLN A 90 28.17 13.50 -22.14
N LYS A 91 29.51 13.59 -22.15
CA LYS A 91 30.30 14.41 -21.24
C LYS A 91 29.87 15.86 -21.37
N ILE A 92 29.17 16.39 -20.37
CA ILE A 92 29.04 17.85 -20.21
C ILE A 92 30.21 18.27 -19.32
N ASN A 93 31.23 18.82 -19.97
CA ASN A 93 32.38 19.45 -19.33
C ASN A 93 31.89 20.76 -18.67
N PHE A 94 31.71 20.76 -17.34
CA PHE A 94 31.59 22.00 -16.57
C PHE A 94 32.99 22.57 -16.38
N GLU A 95 33.50 23.23 -17.41
CA GLU A 95 34.67 24.08 -17.27
C GLU A 95 34.21 25.38 -16.62
N SER A 96 34.67 25.60 -15.40
CA SER A 96 34.54 26.86 -14.68
C SER A 96 35.17 27.97 -15.51
N SER A 97 34.38 28.64 -16.34
CA SER A 97 34.75 29.90 -16.97
C SER A 97 33.97 31.00 -16.27
N GLN A 98 34.72 31.80 -15.51
CA GLN A 98 34.31 33.12 -15.04
C GLN A 98 33.89 33.92 -16.28
N VAL A 99 32.59 34.12 -16.50
CA VAL A 99 32.09 35.02 -17.55
C VAL A 99 31.18 36.04 -16.88
N GLU A 100 31.58 37.29 -17.09
CA GLU A 100 30.98 38.53 -16.64
C GLU A 100 29.46 38.52 -16.83
N VAL A 101 28.74 38.98 -15.80
CA VAL A 101 27.27 38.97 -15.74
C VAL A 101 26.72 40.03 -16.70
N GLU A 102 26.52 39.66 -17.96
CA GLU A 102 25.58 40.39 -18.80
C GLU A 102 24.16 40.02 -18.39
N LYS A 103 23.38 41.05 -18.07
CA LYS A 103 22.04 40.89 -17.51
C LYS A 103 21.18 40.20 -18.56
N PRO A 104 20.50 39.11 -18.22
CA PRO A 104 19.76 38.29 -19.18
C PRO A 104 18.69 39.09 -19.95
N LEU A 105 18.22 40.21 -19.41
CA LEU A 105 17.20 41.08 -20.01
C LEU A 105 17.66 41.80 -21.29
N ASP A 106 18.96 42.13 -21.40
CA ASP A 106 19.47 42.89 -22.55
C ASP A 106 19.43 42.04 -23.84
N SER A 107 19.63 40.72 -23.72
CA SER A 107 19.53 39.78 -24.84
C SER A 107 18.10 39.60 -25.36
N TRP A 108 17.07 39.85 -24.53
CA TRP A 108 15.68 39.73 -24.98
C TRP A 108 15.20 40.96 -25.76
N LEU A 109 15.75 42.13 -25.46
CA LEU A 109 15.40 43.37 -26.15
C LEU A 109 15.87 43.38 -27.60
N ASP A 110 17.06 42.81 -27.86
CA ASP A 110 17.64 42.70 -29.20
C ASP A 110 16.90 41.72 -30.12
N LEU A 111 16.09 40.82 -29.55
CA LEU A 111 15.24 39.88 -30.30
C LEU A 111 13.87 40.46 -30.65
N ILE A 112 13.45 41.52 -29.96
CA ILE A 112 12.10 42.10 -30.07
C ILE A 112 12.10 43.38 -30.91
N PHE A 113 13.25 44.03 -31.08
CA PHE A 113 13.42 45.24 -31.90
C PHE A 113 14.31 44.98 -33.12
#